data_AF-A0AAW1SF84-F1
#
_entry.id   AF-A0AAW1SF84-F1
#
_cell.length_a   1.000
_cell.length_b   1.000
_cell.length_c   1.000
_cell.angle_alpha   90.00
_cell.angle_beta   90.00
_cell.angle_gamma   90.00
#
_symmetry.space_group_name_H-M   'P 1'
#
loop_
_entity.id
_entity.type
_entity.pdbx_description
1 polymer ?
#
loop_
_entity_poly.entity_id
_entity_poly.type
_entity_poly.pdbx_seq_one_letter_code
_entity_poly.pdbx_strand_id
1 'polypeptide(L)'
;MAAPAQELATVVLSVTLASAAILAVYVVLGQRVERDVVRKQTGDVVRSLLSDSALLGDSGTAALHEFLVSLNPPDSAADDARVETQNAAILHRAFVVVAGFVAAGMAVAAYLSRSRGFGLSGPLREAARSTVLAAGTECAFLLLIARNFVSADPQAVRAMILDELAAQTG
;
A
#
# COMPACT_ATOMS: atom_id res chain seq x y z
N MET A 1 -24.81 -4.59 36.61
CA MET A 1 -24.10 -3.52 35.84
C MET A 1 -23.41 -4.09 34.59
N ALA A 2 -24.11 -4.85 33.75
CA ALA A 2 -23.52 -5.54 32.59
C ALA A 2 -23.48 -4.68 31.31
N ALA A 3 -24.47 -3.81 31.11
CA ALA A 3 -24.60 -2.95 29.92
C ALA A 3 -23.33 -2.11 29.58
N PRO A 4 -22.73 -1.33 30.49
CA PRO A 4 -21.55 -0.52 30.14
C PRO A 4 -20.32 -1.35 29.81
N ALA A 5 -20.18 -2.55 30.40
CA ALA A 5 -19.06 -3.44 30.11
C ALA A 5 -19.20 -4.14 28.76
N GLN A 6 -20.44 -4.43 28.36
CA GLN A 6 -20.75 -4.98 27.04
C GLN A 6 -20.50 -3.95 25.93
N GLU A 7 -20.84 -2.69 26.15
CA GLU A 7 -20.49 -1.59 25.24
C GLU A 7 -18.98 -1.45 25.09
N LEU A 8 -18.24 -1.48 26.19
CA LEU A 8 -16.78 -1.39 26.16
C LEU A 8 -16.14 -2.57 25.42
N ALA A 9 -16.63 -3.79 25.64
CA ALA A 9 -16.18 -4.97 24.89
C ALA A 9 -16.49 -4.84 23.39
N THR A 10 -17.64 -4.26 23.03
CA THR A 10 -17.99 -3.96 21.64
C THR A 10 -16.98 -3.00 21.02
N VAL A 11 -16.69 -1.88 21.69
CA VAL A 11 -15.72 -0.88 21.18
C VAL A 11 -14.34 -1.50 21.01
N VAL A 12 -13.86 -2.24 22.02
CA VAL A 12 -12.54 -2.90 21.97
C VAL A 12 -12.47 -3.85 20.78
N LEU A 13 -13.47 -4.73 20.60
CA LEU A 13 -13.48 -5.67 19.49
C LEU A 13 -13.60 -4.98 18.13
N SER A 14 -14.47 -3.98 18.00
CA SER A 14 -14.66 -3.24 16.75
C SER A 14 -13.36 -2.55 16.31
N VAL A 15 -12.71 -1.81 17.20
CA VAL A 15 -11.44 -1.14 16.88
C VAL A 15 -10.37 -2.17 16.55
N THR A 16 -10.24 -3.22 17.37
CA THR A 16 -9.20 -4.23 17.19
C THR A 16 -9.32 -4.94 15.84
N LEU A 17 -10.52 -5.41 15.50
CA LEU A 17 -10.76 -6.17 14.27
C LEU A 17 -10.78 -5.27 13.04
N ALA A 18 -11.35 -4.07 13.12
CA ALA A 18 -11.34 -3.11 12.01
C ALA A 18 -9.92 -2.68 11.66
N SER A 19 -9.08 -2.32 12.64
CA SER A 19 -7.69 -1.95 12.39
C SER A 19 -6.87 -3.10 11.79
N ALA A 20 -7.05 -4.32 12.30
CA ALA A 20 -6.39 -5.50 11.74
C ALA A 20 -6.83 -5.77 10.29
N ALA A 21 -8.13 -5.61 9.99
CA ALA A 21 -8.66 -5.79 8.65
C ALA A 21 -8.20 -4.71 7.66
N ILE A 22 -8.17 -3.44 8.07
CA ILE A 22 -7.63 -2.34 7.25
C ILE A 22 -6.18 -2.64 6.85
N LEU A 23 -5.35 -3.04 7.81
CA LEU A 23 -3.96 -3.37 7.52
C LEU A 23 -3.84 -4.60 6.60
N ALA A 24 -4.66 -5.63 6.80
CA ALA A 24 -4.68 -6.79 5.90
C ALA A 24 -5.07 -6.39 4.47
N VAL A 25 -6.07 -5.52 4.31
CA VAL A 25 -6.46 -4.96 3.02
C VAL A 25 -5.31 -4.18 2.40
N TYR A 26 -4.66 -3.30 3.16
CA TYR A 26 -3.52 -2.52 2.69
C TYR A 26 -2.37 -3.42 2.22
N VAL A 27 -2.02 -4.46 2.97
CA VAL A 27 -0.94 -5.39 2.59
C VAL A 27 -1.29 -6.18 1.32
N VAL A 28 -2.54 -6.66 1.19
CA VAL A 28 -2.94 -7.50 0.05
C VAL A 28 -3.22 -6.70 -1.22
N LEU A 29 -3.90 -5.57 -1.07
CA LEU A 29 -4.40 -4.77 -2.19
C LEU A 29 -3.50 -3.57 -2.48
N GLY A 30 -2.94 -2.94 -1.46
CA GLY A 30 -2.04 -1.79 -1.59
C GLY A 30 -0.83 -2.11 -2.46
N GLN A 31 -0.21 -3.28 -2.30
CA GLN A 31 0.91 -3.71 -3.16
C GLN A 31 0.54 -3.79 -4.65
N ARG A 32 -0.71 -4.20 -4.96
CA ARG A 32 -1.17 -4.25 -6.36
C ARG A 32 -1.44 -2.85 -6.90
N VAL A 33 -2.10 -2.02 -6.10
CA VAL A 33 -2.39 -0.64 -6.46
C VAL A 33 -1.11 0.17 -6.65
N GLU A 34 -0.13 0.01 -5.78
CA GLU A 34 1.18 0.66 -5.88
C GLU A 34 1.89 0.28 -7.18
N ARG A 35 1.93 -1.01 -7.54
CA ARG A 35 2.51 -1.44 -8.83
C ARG A 35 1.81 -0.81 -10.02
N ASP A 36 0.48 -0.73 -10.00
CA ASP A 36 -0.31 -0.09 -11.05
C ASP A 36 0.00 1.41 -11.15
N VAL A 37 0.09 2.11 -10.01
CA VAL A 37 0.39 3.54 -9.92
C VAL A 37 1.80 3.83 -10.45
N VAL A 38 2.80 3.08 -9.98
CA VAL A 38 4.20 3.22 -10.42
C VAL A 38 4.28 2.98 -11.93
N ARG A 39 3.67 1.90 -12.44
CA ARG A 39 3.67 1.60 -13.88
C ARG A 39 3.03 2.71 -14.70
N LYS A 40 1.92 3.28 -14.23
CA LYS A 40 1.24 4.39 -14.90
C LYS A 40 2.12 5.65 -14.92
N GLN A 41 2.66 6.04 -13.78
CA GLN A 41 3.52 7.23 -13.65
C GLN A 41 4.80 7.10 -14.49
N THR A 42 5.45 5.93 -14.48
CA THR A 42 6.60 5.66 -15.35
C THR A 42 6.22 5.80 -16.82
N GLY A 43 5.06 5.28 -17.23
CA GLY A 43 4.54 5.42 -18.59
C GLY A 43 4.30 6.88 -18.99
N ASP A 44 3.78 7.70 -18.07
CA ASP A 44 3.53 9.13 -18.30
C ASP A 44 4.85 9.92 -18.44
N VAL A 45 5.86 9.61 -17.62
CA VAL A 45 7.21 10.20 -17.73
C VAL A 45 7.86 9.83 -19.06
N VAL A 46 7.84 8.55 -19.44
CA VAL A 46 8.39 8.07 -20.72
C VAL A 46 7.68 8.74 -21.89
N ARG A 47 6.35 8.83 -21.86
CA ARG A 47 5.58 9.50 -22.91
C ARG A 47 5.92 10.99 -23.00
N SER A 48 6.12 11.67 -21.88
CA SER A 48 6.53 13.08 -21.87
C SER A 48 7.95 13.29 -22.43
N LEU A 49 8.88 12.37 -22.17
CA LEU A 49 10.21 12.42 -22.76
C LEU A 49 10.14 12.20 -24.28
N LEU A 50 9.30 11.26 -24.73
CA LEU A 50 9.12 10.96 -26.14
C LEU A 50 8.34 12.06 -26.90
N SER A 51 7.34 12.70 -26.30
CA SER A 51 6.60 13.79 -26.95
C SER A 51 7.48 14.99 -27.28
N ASP A 52 8.44 15.28 -26.42
CA ASP A 52 9.40 16.37 -26.65
C ASP A 52 10.51 15.92 -27.61
N SER A 53 10.79 14.61 -27.68
CA SER A 53 11.69 14.06 -28.70
C SER A 53 11.10 14.09 -30.12
N ALA A 54 9.77 14.11 -30.27
CA ALA A 54 9.13 14.35 -31.55
C ALA A 54 9.44 15.75 -32.11
N LEU A 55 9.87 16.70 -31.27
CA LEU A 55 10.41 18.00 -31.69
C LEU A 55 11.85 17.89 -32.23
N LEU A 56 12.55 16.77 -32.03
CA LEU A 56 13.90 16.50 -32.53
C LEU A 56 13.92 15.93 -33.97
N GLY A 57 12.75 15.68 -34.57
CA GLY A 57 12.62 15.02 -35.88
C GLY A 57 12.81 13.50 -35.81
N ASP A 58 12.51 12.80 -36.91
CA ASP A 58 12.50 11.33 -36.97
C ASP A 58 13.86 10.69 -36.59
N SER A 59 14.98 11.37 -36.90
CA SER A 59 16.33 10.90 -36.57
C SER A 59 16.68 11.03 -35.09
N GLY A 60 16.26 12.11 -34.43
CA GLY A 60 16.47 12.31 -32.98
C GLY A 60 15.59 11.38 -32.14
N THR A 61 14.37 11.11 -32.61
CA THR A 61 13.44 10.16 -31.99
C THR A 61 13.97 8.73 -32.07
N ALA A 62 14.53 8.31 -33.22
CA ALA A 62 15.15 7.01 -33.39
C ALA A 62 16.39 6.83 -32.50
N ALA A 63 17.25 7.85 -32.39
CA ALA A 63 18.42 7.83 -31.53
C ALA A 63 18.07 7.78 -30.03
N LEU A 64 17.03 8.49 -29.59
CA LEU A 64 16.56 8.44 -28.20
C LEU A 64 15.94 7.08 -27.86
N HIS A 65 15.16 6.51 -28.78
CA HIS A 65 14.58 5.17 -28.62
C HIS A 65 15.68 4.11 -28.59
N GLU A 66 16.66 4.17 -29.49
CA GLU A 66 17.81 3.26 -29.50
C GLU A 66 18.67 3.41 -28.24
N PHE A 67 18.87 4.65 -27.75
CA PHE A 67 19.54 4.91 -26.46
C PHE A 67 18.77 4.30 -25.27
N LEU A 68 17.46 4.56 -25.15
CA LEU A 68 16.62 4.01 -24.08
C LEU A 68 16.53 2.48 -24.10
N VAL A 69 16.57 1.87 -25.29
CA VAL A 69 16.61 0.40 -25.46
C VAL A 69 18.02 -0.16 -25.21
N SER A 70 19.07 0.61 -25.51
CA SER A 70 20.47 0.22 -25.27
C SER A 70 20.89 0.34 -23.81
N LEU A 71 20.18 1.15 -23.03
CA LEU A 71 20.23 1.13 -21.57
C LEU A 71 19.67 -0.23 -21.11
N ASN A 72 20.53 -1.24 -21.08
CA ASN A 72 20.24 -2.44 -20.32
C ASN A 72 19.91 -1.98 -18.90
N PRO A 73 18.75 -2.37 -18.33
CA PRO A 73 18.49 -2.09 -16.92
C PRO A 73 19.69 -2.63 -16.13
N PRO A 74 20.27 -1.84 -15.22
CA PRO A 74 21.40 -2.31 -14.43
C PRO A 74 21.01 -3.65 -13.80
N ASP A 75 21.91 -4.64 -13.84
CA ASP A 75 21.65 -5.95 -13.25
C ASP A 75 21.43 -5.77 -11.75
N SER A 76 20.15 -5.68 -11.39
CA SER A 76 19.67 -5.36 -10.06
C SER A 76 19.24 -6.63 -9.34
N ALA A 77 19.53 -7.82 -9.88
CA ALA A 77 19.04 -9.09 -9.35
C ALA A 77 19.44 -9.30 -7.87
N ALA A 78 20.64 -8.86 -7.47
CA ALA A 78 21.09 -8.91 -6.09
C ALA A 78 20.34 -7.93 -5.17
N ASP A 79 20.04 -6.72 -5.66
CA ASP A 79 19.28 -5.71 -4.93
C ASP A 79 17.80 -6.12 -4.81
N ASP A 80 17.22 -6.67 -5.88
CA ASP A 80 15.86 -7.21 -5.90
C ASP A 80 15.70 -8.35 -4.89
N ALA A 81 16.64 -9.30 -4.88
CA ALA A 81 16.65 -10.40 -3.90
C ALA A 81 16.79 -9.89 -2.45
N ARG A 82 17.59 -8.84 -2.22
CA ARG A 82 17.73 -8.19 -0.91
C ARG A 82 16.42 -7.54 -0.49
N VAL A 83 15.77 -6.79 -1.38
CA VAL A 83 14.50 -6.11 -1.13
C VAL A 83 13.38 -7.13 -0.86
N GLU A 84 13.29 -8.21 -1.64
CA GLU A 84 12.31 -9.28 -1.41
C GLU A 84 12.47 -9.91 -0.01
N THR A 85 13.70 -10.20 0.38
CA THR A 85 14.00 -10.79 1.69
C THR A 85 13.63 -9.82 2.83
N GLN A 86 13.98 -8.54 2.70
CA GLN A 86 13.63 -7.52 3.69
C GLN A 86 12.12 -7.33 3.79
N ASN A 87 11.42 -7.28 2.66
CA ASN A 87 9.97 -7.15 2.61
C ASN A 87 9.28 -8.36 3.26
N ALA A 88 9.74 -9.58 3.01
CA ALA A 88 9.22 -10.77 3.66
C ALA A 88 9.38 -10.72 5.19
N ALA A 89 10.55 -10.27 5.67
CA ALA A 89 10.80 -10.11 7.10
C ALA A 89 9.91 -9.03 7.75
N ILE A 90 9.71 -7.90 7.07
CA ILE A 90 8.82 -6.83 7.53
C ILE A 90 7.37 -7.32 7.57
N LEU A 91 6.91 -7.99 6.53
CA LEU A 91 5.56 -8.56 6.46
C LEU A 91 5.32 -9.56 7.59
N HIS A 92 6.29 -10.44 7.86
CA HIS A 92 6.19 -11.39 8.96
C HIS A 92 6.08 -10.69 10.32
N ARG A 93 6.95 -9.70 10.58
CA ARG A 93 6.89 -8.91 11.83
C ARG A 93 5.57 -8.17 11.98
N ALA A 94 5.07 -7.56 10.90
CA ALA A 94 3.76 -6.90 10.90
C ALA A 94 2.65 -7.89 11.26
N PHE A 95 2.65 -9.08 10.66
CA PHE A 95 1.66 -10.12 10.95
C PHE A 95 1.70 -10.56 12.42
N VAL A 96 2.89 -10.75 12.99
CA VAL A 96 3.06 -11.12 14.40
C VAL A 96 2.51 -10.02 15.34
N VAL A 97 2.82 -8.75 15.06
CA VAL A 97 2.31 -7.61 15.84
C VAL A 97 0.79 -7.56 15.79
N VAL A 98 0.21 -7.74 14.61
CA VAL A 98 -1.26 -7.72 14.41
C VAL A 98 -1.92 -8.88 15.13
N ALA A 99 -1.36 -10.09 15.01
CA ALA A 99 -1.87 -11.25 15.72
C ALA A 99 -1.84 -11.02 17.24
N GLY A 100 -0.76 -10.43 17.77
CA GLY A 100 -0.65 -10.05 19.18
C GLY A 100 -1.72 -9.02 19.59
N PHE A 101 -1.93 -7.98 18.76
CA PHE A 101 -2.95 -6.96 19.01
C PHE A 101 -4.37 -7.55 19.01
N VAL A 102 -4.69 -8.41 18.04
CA VAL A 102 -5.98 -9.11 17.98
C VAL A 102 -6.18 -10.01 19.19
N ALA A 103 -5.17 -10.79 19.56
CA ALA A 103 -5.21 -11.65 20.75
C ALA A 103 -5.45 -10.83 22.03
N ALA A 104 -4.78 -9.69 22.18
CA ALA A 104 -4.98 -8.79 23.32
C ALA A 104 -6.40 -8.23 23.38
N GLY A 105 -6.94 -7.73 22.27
CA GLY A 105 -8.31 -7.20 22.21
C GLY A 105 -9.37 -8.28 22.53
N MET A 106 -9.18 -9.49 21.99
CA MET A 106 -10.03 -10.65 22.30
C MET A 106 -9.94 -11.04 23.78
N ALA A 107 -8.74 -11.04 24.36
CA ALA A 107 -8.55 -11.36 25.79
C ALA A 107 -9.24 -10.34 26.70
N VAL A 108 -9.16 -9.05 26.39
CA VAL A 108 -9.86 -7.98 27.12
C VAL A 108 -11.38 -8.18 27.04
N ALA A 109 -11.92 -8.44 25.85
CA ALA A 109 -13.36 -8.69 25.68
C ALA A 109 -13.84 -9.93 26.45
N ALA A 110 -13.07 -11.02 26.40
CA ALA A 110 -13.36 -12.25 27.14
C ALA A 110 -13.31 -12.02 28.66
N TYR A 111 -12.33 -11.26 29.15
CA TYR A 111 -12.24 -10.89 30.56
C TYR A 111 -13.46 -10.07 31.02
N LEU A 112 -13.89 -9.09 30.23
CA LEU A 112 -15.07 -8.27 30.52
C LEU A 112 -16.34 -9.12 30.53
N SER A 113 -16.50 -9.99 29.53
CA SER A 113 -17.62 -10.92 29.43
C SER A 113 -17.72 -11.81 30.67
N ARG A 114 -16.60 -12.41 31.10
CA ARG A 114 -16.55 -13.29 32.27
C ARG A 114 -16.77 -12.55 33.59
N SER A 115 -16.16 -11.37 33.76
CA SER A 115 -16.24 -10.59 35.01
C SER A 115 -17.61 -9.92 35.22
N ARG A 116 -18.35 -9.63 34.14
CA ARG A 116 -19.64 -8.93 34.19
C ARG A 116 -20.84 -9.77 33.77
N GLY A 117 -20.62 -11.04 33.42
CA GLY A 117 -21.67 -12.03 33.19
C GLY A 117 -22.51 -11.80 31.94
N PHE A 118 -21.92 -11.31 30.85
CA PHE A 118 -22.61 -11.10 29.57
C PHE A 118 -22.00 -11.97 28.45
N GLY A 119 -22.77 -12.25 27.39
CA GLY A 119 -22.32 -13.03 26.24
C GLY A 119 -21.61 -12.19 25.16
N LEU A 120 -20.61 -12.77 24.49
CA LEU A 120 -19.82 -12.10 23.44
C LEU A 120 -20.52 -12.01 22.07
N SER A 121 -21.66 -12.69 21.89
CA SER A 121 -22.35 -12.76 20.59
C SER A 121 -22.78 -11.39 20.05
N GLY A 122 -23.26 -10.50 20.93
CA GLY A 122 -23.62 -9.12 20.58
C GLY A 122 -22.39 -8.31 20.14
N PRO A 123 -21.38 -8.14 21.03
CA PRO A 123 -20.14 -7.44 20.69
C PRO A 123 -19.44 -7.94 19.43
N LEU A 124 -19.32 -9.26 19.25
CA LEU A 124 -18.69 -9.86 18.07
C LEU A 124 -19.47 -9.57 16.78
N ARG A 125 -20.82 -9.61 16.83
CA ARG A 125 -21.64 -9.29 15.66
C ARG A 125 -21.45 -7.85 15.22
N GLU A 126 -21.41 -6.93 16.16
CA GLU A 126 -21.23 -5.51 15.85
C GLU A 126 -19.81 -5.21 15.37
N ALA A 127 -18.81 -5.81 16.01
CA ALA A 127 -17.42 -5.73 15.55
C ALA A 127 -17.24 -6.31 14.13
N ALA A 128 -17.91 -7.41 13.80
CA ALA A 128 -17.87 -7.98 12.45
C ALA A 128 -18.47 -7.02 11.41
N ARG A 129 -19.59 -6.36 11.71
CA ARG A 129 -20.19 -5.34 10.83
C ARG A 129 -19.26 -4.16 10.60
N SER A 130 -18.69 -3.63 11.68
CA SER A 130 -17.73 -2.52 11.63
C SER A 130 -16.48 -2.92 10.82
N THR A 131 -16.00 -4.14 10.99
CA THR A 131 -14.85 -4.68 10.26
C THR A 131 -15.12 -4.77 8.76
N VAL A 132 -16.28 -5.30 8.36
CA VAL A 132 -16.67 -5.37 6.94
C VAL A 132 -16.78 -3.98 6.34
N LEU A 133 -17.38 -3.03 7.06
CA LEU A 133 -17.52 -1.65 6.58
C LEU A 133 -16.16 -0.97 6.43
N ALA A 134 -15.29 -1.08 7.45
CA ALA A 134 -13.93 -0.52 7.41
C ALA A 134 -13.09 -1.11 6.26
N ALA A 135 -13.10 -2.44 6.11
CA ALA A 135 -12.40 -3.11 5.01
C ALA A 135 -12.97 -2.71 3.64
N GLY A 136 -14.29 -2.61 3.52
CA GLY A 136 -14.96 -2.17 2.30
C GLY A 136 -14.61 -0.74 1.91
N THR A 137 -14.59 0.19 2.88
CA THR A 137 -14.17 1.58 2.66
C THR A 137 -12.70 1.66 2.26
N GLU A 138 -11.82 0.91 2.90
CA GLU A 138 -10.39 0.86 2.55
C GLU A 138 -10.19 0.32 1.12
N CYS A 139 -10.88 -0.76 0.75
CA CYS A 139 -10.86 -1.29 -0.61
C CYS A 139 -11.32 -0.24 -1.63
N ALA A 140 -12.42 0.48 -1.34
CA ALA A 140 -12.92 1.53 -2.21
C ALA A 140 -11.92 2.68 -2.35
N PHE A 141 -11.31 3.12 -1.23
CA PHE A 141 -10.29 4.15 -1.23
C PHE A 141 -9.09 3.76 -2.09
N LEU A 142 -8.55 2.55 -1.89
CA LEU A 142 -7.39 2.07 -2.65
C LEU A 142 -7.68 1.95 -4.15
N LEU A 143 -8.84 1.42 -4.52
CA LEU A 143 -9.18 1.17 -5.93
C LEU A 143 -9.63 2.42 -6.69
N LEU A 144 -10.35 3.33 -6.04
CA LEU A 144 -10.95 4.49 -6.70
C LEU A 144 -10.06 5.73 -6.59
N ILE A 145 -9.42 5.93 -5.44
CA ILE A 145 -8.64 7.13 -5.15
C ILE A 145 -7.16 6.85 -5.32
N ALA A 146 -6.58 5.96 -4.50
CA ALA A 146 -5.13 5.76 -4.47
C ALA A 146 -4.57 5.32 -5.83
N ARG A 147 -5.28 4.42 -6.54
CA ARG A 147 -4.90 3.97 -7.88
C ARG A 147 -4.81 5.07 -8.93
N ASN A 148 -5.57 6.16 -8.75
CA ASN A 148 -5.61 7.28 -9.67
C ASN A 148 -4.77 8.47 -9.21
N PHE A 149 -4.17 8.40 -8.02
CA PHE A 149 -3.40 9.49 -7.45
C PHE A 149 -2.02 9.59 -8.12
N VAL A 150 -1.64 10.80 -8.52
CA VAL A 150 -0.30 11.11 -9.03
C VAL A 150 0.50 11.68 -7.87
N SER A 151 1.49 10.92 -7.40
CA SER A 151 2.25 11.22 -6.18
C SER A 151 3.48 12.10 -6.43
N ALA A 152 4.03 12.09 -7.65
CA ALA A 152 5.18 12.90 -8.04
C ALA A 152 4.81 13.78 -9.23
N ASP A 153 5.22 15.05 -9.20
CA ASP A 153 5.08 15.95 -10.35
C ASP A 153 5.91 15.39 -11.52
N PRO A 154 5.27 14.99 -12.64
CA PRO A 154 5.97 14.43 -13.78
C PRO A 154 7.06 15.37 -14.34
N GLN A 155 6.89 16.69 -14.23
CA GLN A 155 7.88 17.64 -14.71
C GLN A 155 9.12 17.71 -13.81
N ALA A 156 8.94 17.63 -12.49
CA ALA A 156 10.05 17.58 -11.55
C ALA A 156 10.88 16.29 -11.71
N VAL A 157 10.21 15.14 -11.84
CA VAL A 157 10.89 13.86 -12.09
C VAL A 157 11.65 13.89 -13.42
N ARG A 158 11.04 14.47 -14.45
CA ARG A 158 11.68 14.67 -15.75
C ARG A 158 12.93 15.54 -15.65
N ALA A 159 12.87 16.68 -14.96
CA ALA A 159 14.02 17.56 -14.80
C ALA A 159 15.19 16.83 -14.12
N MET A 160 14.89 16.06 -13.07
CA MET A 160 15.90 15.27 -12.36
C MET A 160 16.58 14.23 -13.26
N ILE A 161 15.82 13.53 -14.11
CA ILE A 161 16.38 12.57 -15.08
C ILE A 161 17.29 13.27 -16.09
N LEU A 162 16.89 14.45 -16.58
CA LEU A 162 17.68 15.21 -17.55
C LEU A 162 18.99 15.75 -16.95
N ASP A 163 18.95 16.23 -15.71
CA ASP A 163 20.14 16.70 -14.99
C ASP A 163 21.15 15.55 -14.76
N GLU A 164 20.66 14.36 -14.39
CA GLU A 164 21.50 13.15 -14.21
C GLU A 164 22.15 12.71 -15.53
N LEU A 165 21.40 12.76 -16.64
CA LEU A 165 21.93 12.45 -17.98
C LEU A 165 22.98 13.46 -18.43
N ALA A 166 22.78 14.74 -18.14
CA ALA A 166 23.77 15.78 -18.41
C ALA A 166 25.06 15.57 -17.60
N ALA A 167 24.94 15.13 -16.34
CA ALA A 167 26.09 14.84 -15.48
C ALA A 167 26.91 13.62 -15.92
N GLN A 168 26.34 12.66 -16.65
CA GLN A 168 27.05 11.48 -17.15
C GLN A 168 27.69 11.67 -18.53
N THR A 169 27.31 12.73 -19.26
CA THR A 169 27.77 13.01 -20.63
C THR A 169 28.76 14.17 -20.73
N GLY A 170 29.00 14.90 -19.63
CA GLY A 170 30.05 15.92 -19.49
C GLY A 170 31.26 15.41 -18.72
#